data_AF-A0AAJ7WBE7-F1
#
_entry.id   AF-A0AAJ7WBE7-F1
#
_cell.length_a   1.000
_cell.length_b   1.000
_cell.length_c   1.000
_cell.angle_alpha   90.00
_cell.angle_beta   90.00
_cell.angle_gamma   90.00
#
_symmetry.space_group_name_H-M   'P 1'
#
loop_
_entity.id
_entity.type
_entity.pdbx_description
1 polymer ?
#
loop_
_entity_poly.entity_id
_entity_poly.type
_entity_poly.pdbx_seq_one_letter_code
_entity_poly.pdbx_strand_id
1 'polypeptide(L)'
;MSPEGDLLRTRCRSYPGLVNSTTIDWMFPWPEQALVAVANVTLRDNPNVPQDYREVIVEHMVFVHKTVCDYTVEFQLKLRRRNYVTPKHYLDFMTTYLALLVDTKHYINSQCDRLSGGFLFENIFLSIIIRL
;
A
#
# COMPACT_ATOMS: atom_id res chain seq x y z
N MET A 1 -15.61 4.47 -18.52
CA MET A 1 -16.00 3.10 -18.93
C MET A 1 -14.72 2.34 -19.23
N SER A 2 -14.59 1.08 -18.81
CA SER A 2 -13.35 0.32 -19.05
C SER A 2 -13.23 -0.09 -20.53
N PRO A 3 -12.05 0.08 -21.17
CA PRO A 3 -11.81 -0.37 -22.54
C PRO A 3 -11.75 -1.89 -22.66
N GLU A 4 -11.55 -2.61 -21.56
CA GLU A 4 -11.42 -4.07 -21.51
C GLU A 4 -12.74 -4.82 -21.77
N GLY A 5 -13.88 -4.13 -21.79
CA GLY A 5 -15.20 -4.73 -21.99
C GLY A 5 -15.87 -4.33 -23.30
N ASP A 6 -16.74 -5.19 -23.82
CA ASP A 6 -17.50 -4.94 -25.05
C ASP A 6 -18.55 -3.83 -24.92
N LEU A 7 -18.87 -3.42 -23.70
CA LEU A 7 -19.88 -2.39 -23.43
C LEU A 7 -19.48 -1.04 -24.02
N LEU A 8 -18.22 -0.62 -23.86
CA LEU A 8 -17.73 0.64 -24.43
C LEU A 8 -17.78 0.58 -25.96
N ARG A 9 -17.27 -0.51 -26.54
CA ARG A 9 -17.30 -0.77 -27.99
C ARG A 9 -18.72 -0.70 -28.54
N THR A 10 -19.67 -1.36 -27.89
CA THR A 10 -21.07 -1.38 -28.30
C THR A 10 -21.68 0.02 -28.27
N ARG A 11 -21.45 0.78 -27.18
CA ARG A 11 -21.94 2.16 -27.08
C ARG A 11 -21.36 3.10 -28.13
N CYS A 12 -20.05 3.01 -28.41
CA CYS A 12 -19.43 3.84 -29.45
C CYS A 12 -20.03 3.57 -30.85
N ARG A 13 -20.46 2.32 -31.13
CA ARG A 13 -21.15 1.97 -32.38
C ARG A 13 -22.60 2.45 -32.41
N SER A 14 -23.30 2.34 -31.28
CA SER A 14 -24.70 2.81 -31.15
C SER A 14 -24.82 4.34 -31.18
N TYR A 15 -23.80 5.07 -30.75
CA TYR A 15 -23.81 6.53 -30.62
C TYR A 15 -22.53 7.17 -31.21
N PRO A 16 -22.48 7.43 -32.52
CA PRO A 16 -21.29 7.95 -33.20
C PRO A 16 -20.81 9.31 -32.68
N GLY A 17 -21.72 10.14 -32.16
CA GLY A 17 -21.38 11.42 -31.53
C GLY A 17 -20.46 11.29 -30.32
N LEU A 18 -20.42 10.12 -29.67
CA LEU A 18 -19.53 9.88 -28.53
C LEU A 18 -18.06 9.83 -28.96
N VAL A 19 -17.77 9.39 -30.19
CA VAL A 19 -16.41 9.38 -30.74
C VAL A 19 -16.11 10.70 -31.46
N ASN A 20 -17.10 11.29 -32.14
CA ASN A 20 -16.89 12.49 -32.96
C ASN A 20 -16.86 13.79 -32.16
N SER A 21 -17.52 13.86 -31.00
CA SER A 21 -17.63 15.09 -30.19
C SER A 21 -16.85 15.00 -28.87
N THR A 22 -16.01 13.97 -28.68
CA THR A 22 -15.15 13.85 -27.48
C THR A 22 -13.71 13.54 -27.88
N THR A 23 -12.78 13.95 -27.02
CA THR A 23 -11.37 13.61 -27.16
C THR A 23 -11.09 12.35 -26.37
N ILE A 24 -10.44 11.37 -27.02
CA ILE A 24 -10.02 10.13 -26.38
C ILE A 24 -8.68 10.38 -25.68
N ASP A 25 -8.67 10.20 -24.36
CA ASP A 25 -7.46 10.20 -23.55
C ASP A 25 -7.14 8.77 -23.10
N TRP A 26 -5.90 8.33 -23.36
CA TRP A 26 -5.46 6.98 -23.07
C TRP A 26 -4.76 6.95 -21.72
N MET A 27 -5.35 6.24 -20.76
CA MET A 27 -4.75 6.01 -19.45
C MET A 27 -3.87 4.76 -19.49
N PHE A 28 -2.56 4.98 -19.52
CA PHE A 28 -1.56 3.91 -19.46
C PHE A 28 -1.24 3.51 -18.01
N PRO A 29 -0.73 2.29 -17.79
CA PRO A 29 -0.14 1.91 -16.51
C PRO A 29 0.91 2.93 -16.07
N TRP A 30 1.03 3.15 -14.76
CA TRP A 30 2.01 4.09 -14.25
C TRP A 30 3.44 3.59 -14.50
N PRO A 31 4.32 4.42 -15.08
CA PRO A 31 5.72 4.08 -15.20
C PRO A 31 6.36 4.03 -13.80
N GLU A 32 7.51 3.38 -13.69
CA GLU A 32 8.25 3.26 -12.44
C GLU A 32 8.53 4.61 -11.77
N GLN A 33 8.91 5.61 -12.57
CA GLN A 33 9.18 6.96 -12.07
C GLN A 33 7.95 7.59 -11.42
N ALA A 34 6.75 7.30 -11.94
CA ALA A 34 5.50 7.78 -11.36
C ALA A 34 5.21 7.06 -10.04
N LEU A 35 5.44 5.74 -9.96
CA LEU A 35 5.27 4.98 -8.72
C LEU A 35 6.19 5.52 -7.61
N VAL A 36 7.48 5.73 -7.93
CA VAL A 36 8.47 6.32 -7.02
C VAL A 36 8.02 7.72 -6.55
N ALA A 37 7.57 8.58 -7.48
CA ALA A 37 7.13 9.93 -7.14
C ALA A 37 5.92 9.93 -6.20
N VAL A 38 4.92 9.09 -6.48
CA VAL A 38 3.70 8.98 -5.66
C VAL A 38 4.03 8.42 -4.28
N ALA A 39 4.88 7.40 -4.18
CA ALA A 39 5.30 6.84 -2.90
C ALA A 39 6.07 7.88 -2.06
N ASN A 40 6.97 8.63 -2.67
CA ASN A 40 7.71 9.69 -1.99
C ASN A 40 6.79 10.80 -1.45
N VAL A 41 5.80 11.23 -2.24
CA VAL A 41 4.81 12.23 -1.80
C VAL A 41 3.98 11.68 -0.65
N THR A 42 3.53 10.43 -0.76
CA THR A 42 2.70 9.77 0.27
C THR A 42 3.43 9.60 1.59
N LEU A 43 4.73 9.30 1.56
CA LEU A 43 5.56 9.07 2.75
C LEU A 43 6.20 10.34 3.32
N ARG A 44 6.15 11.47 2.60
CA ARG A 44 6.84 12.71 2.99
C ARG A 44 6.44 13.19 4.39
N ASP A 45 5.13 13.26 4.65
CA ASP A 45 4.57 13.86 5.86
C ASP A 45 4.31 12.85 6.98
N ASN A 46 4.75 11.59 6.83
CA ASN A 46 4.47 10.55 7.81
C ASN A 46 5.53 10.54 8.93
N PRO A 47 5.16 10.83 10.20
CA PRO A 47 6.10 10.86 11.31
C PRO A 47 6.58 9.48 11.75
N ASN A 48 5.92 8.40 11.32
CA ASN A 48 6.25 7.05 11.75
C ASN A 48 7.35 6.39 10.91
N VAL A 49 7.69 6.97 9.76
CA VAL A 49 8.71 6.43 8.86
C VAL A 49 9.97 7.29 8.97
N PRO A 50 11.07 6.76 9.53
CA PRO A 50 12.34 7.50 9.62
C PRO A 50 12.84 7.86 8.22
N GLN A 51 13.49 9.02 8.12
CA GLN A 51 14.01 9.52 6.84
C GLN A 51 15.04 8.57 6.21
N ASP A 52 15.88 7.94 7.05
CA ASP A 52 16.98 7.07 6.62
C ASP A 52 16.51 5.81 5.87
N TYR A 53 15.33 5.29 6.22
CA TYR A 53 14.77 4.09 5.61
C TYR A 53 13.77 4.38 4.48
N ARG A 54 13.48 5.67 4.22
CA ARG A 54 12.43 6.05 3.27
C ARG A 54 12.72 5.57 1.85
N GLU A 55 13.95 5.71 1.39
CA GLU A 55 14.34 5.31 0.03
C GLU A 55 14.16 3.80 -0.19
N VAL A 56 14.64 2.99 0.76
CA VAL A 56 14.49 1.53 0.74
C VAL A 56 13.02 1.10 0.76
N ILE A 57 12.20 1.79 1.57
CA ILE A 57 10.75 1.51 1.64
C ILE A 57 10.07 1.85 0.30
N VAL A 58 10.40 2.99 -0.31
CA VAL A 58 9.86 3.39 -1.61
C VAL A 58 10.24 2.37 -2.69
N GLU A 59 11.51 1.98 -2.76
CA GLU A 59 11.99 0.97 -3.71
C GLU A 59 11.23 -0.35 -3.53
N HIS A 60 11.06 -0.80 -2.29
CA HIS A 60 10.31 -2.02 -1.99
C HIS A 60 8.82 -1.90 -2.39
N MET A 61 8.17 -0.77 -2.14
CA MET A 61 6.77 -0.56 -2.55
C MET A 61 6.60 -0.66 -4.07
N VAL A 62 7.53 -0.06 -4.84
CA VAL A 62 7.53 -0.13 -6.31
C VAL A 62 7.76 -1.56 -6.78
N PHE A 63 8.72 -2.26 -6.18
CA PHE A 63 9.00 -3.67 -6.47
C PHE A 63 7.77 -4.58 -6.25
N VAL A 64 7.08 -4.43 -5.11
CA VAL A 64 5.86 -5.19 -4.83
C VAL A 64 4.78 -4.90 -5.88
N HIS A 65 4.58 -3.65 -6.28
CA HIS A 65 3.57 -3.34 -7.28
C HIS A 65 3.87 -3.96 -8.64
N LYS A 66 5.13 -3.90 -9.08
CA LYS A 66 5.59 -4.51 -10.34
C LYS A 66 5.42 -6.03 -10.33
N THR A 67 5.85 -6.69 -9.27
CA THR A 67 5.75 -8.16 -9.15
C THR A 67 4.30 -8.62 -9.17
N VAL A 68 3.37 -7.90 -8.55
CA VAL A 68 1.93 -8.22 -8.63
C VAL A 68 1.40 -8.12 -10.06
N CYS A 69 1.86 -7.15 -10.86
CA CYS A 69 1.50 -7.07 -12.28
C CYS A 69 1.98 -8.30 -13.07
N ASP A 70 3.19 -8.79 -12.80
CA ASP A 70 3.72 -10.01 -13.44
C ASP A 70 2.94 -11.26 -13.01
N TYR A 71 2.65 -11.39 -11.71
CA TYR A 71 1.85 -12.50 -11.18
C TYR A 71 0.42 -12.49 -11.70
N THR A 72 -0.15 -11.33 -11.99
CA THR A 72 -1.48 -11.24 -12.64
C THR A 72 -1.50 -11.96 -13.98
N VAL A 73 -0.45 -11.83 -14.78
CA VAL A 73 -0.34 -12.54 -16.07
C VAL A 73 -0.22 -14.05 -15.84
N GLU A 74 0.63 -14.46 -14.91
CA GLU A 74 0.84 -15.88 -14.58
C GLU A 74 -0.45 -16.53 -14.01
N PHE A 75 -1.17 -15.80 -13.16
CA PHE A 75 -2.43 -16.23 -12.57
C PHE A 75 -3.49 -16.46 -13.64
N GLN A 76 -3.59 -15.57 -14.63
CA GLN A 76 -4.46 -15.75 -15.78
C GLN A 76 -4.08 -16.99 -16.61
N LEU A 77 -2.78 -17.24 -16.82
CA LEU A 77 -2.31 -18.41 -17.58
C LEU A 77 -2.65 -19.73 -16.87
N LYS A 78 -2.43 -19.79 -15.55
CA LYS A 78 -2.63 -21.01 -14.76
C LYS A 78 -4.08 -21.31 -14.44
N LEU A 79 -4.84 -20.29 -14.01
CA LEU A 79 -6.19 -20.47 -13.46
C LEU A 79 -7.30 -19.96 -14.37
N ARG A 80 -6.95 -19.35 -15.52
CA ARG A 80 -7.88 -18.73 -16.47
C ARG A 80 -8.80 -17.67 -15.84
N ARG A 81 -8.37 -17.07 -14.73
CA ARG A 81 -9.09 -16.01 -14.01
C ARG A 81 -8.34 -14.70 -14.16
N ARG A 82 -9.04 -13.67 -14.66
CA ARG A 82 -8.47 -12.34 -14.85
C ARG A 82 -8.58 -11.54 -13.57
N ASN A 83 -7.45 -11.09 -13.04
CA ASN A 83 -7.37 -10.05 -12.03
C ASN A 83 -6.79 -8.77 -12.68
N TYR A 84 -7.17 -7.61 -12.16
CA TYR A 84 -6.77 -6.32 -12.72
C TYR A 84 -6.08 -5.51 -11.64
N VAL A 85 -4.84 -5.12 -11.93
CA VAL A 85 -4.09 -4.19 -11.10
C VAL A 85 -4.33 -2.79 -11.65
N THR A 86 -4.61 -1.83 -10.77
CA THR A 86 -4.90 -0.44 -11.15
C THR A 86 -4.08 0.46 -10.23
N PRO A 87 -3.78 1.70 -10.64
CA PRO A 87 -3.06 2.64 -9.78
C PRO A 87 -3.75 2.86 -8.42
N LYS A 88 -5.08 2.74 -8.38
CA LYS A 88 -5.83 2.79 -7.12
C LYS A 88 -5.41 1.68 -6.14
N HIS A 89 -5.17 0.46 -6.62
CA HIS A 89 -4.67 -0.61 -5.76
C HIS A 89 -3.30 -0.29 -5.16
N TYR A 90 -2.45 0.47 -5.87
CA TYR A 90 -1.17 0.93 -5.32
C TYR A 90 -1.35 1.94 -4.18
N LEU A 91 -2.26 2.89 -4.34
CA LEU A 91 -2.61 3.86 -3.30
C LEU A 91 -3.20 3.15 -2.07
N ASP A 92 -4.15 2.24 -2.28
CA ASP A 92 -4.80 1.47 -1.22
C ASP A 92 -3.79 0.55 -0.49
N PHE A 93 -2.78 0.03 -1.20
CA PHE A 93 -1.67 -0.70 -0.59
C PHE A 93 -0.85 0.20 0.35
N MET A 94 -0.48 1.41 -0.08
CA MET A 94 0.31 2.32 0.75
C MET A 94 -0.47 2.78 1.99
N THR A 95 -1.76 3.09 1.85
CA THR A 95 -2.59 3.48 3.01
C THR A 95 -2.72 2.34 4.02
N THR A 96 -2.93 1.11 3.54
CA THR A 96 -3.01 -0.08 4.40
C THR A 96 -1.68 -0.36 5.10
N TYR A 97 -0.56 -0.24 4.37
CA TYR A 97 0.77 -0.40 4.96
C TYR A 97 1.04 0.58 6.10
N LEU A 98 0.68 1.86 5.90
CA LEU A 98 0.86 2.89 6.93
C LEU A 98 -0.03 2.66 8.15
N ALA A 99 -1.28 2.22 7.97
CA ALA A 99 -2.16 1.87 9.07
C ALA A 99 -1.59 0.69 9.89
N LEU A 100 -1.15 -0.38 9.21
CA LEU A 100 -0.54 -1.54 9.86
C LEU A 100 0.74 -1.18 10.63
N LEU A 101 1.52 -0.24 10.12
CA LEU A 101 2.74 0.23 10.79
C LEU A 101 2.41 0.91 12.12
N VAL A 102 1.38 1.75 12.15
CA VAL A 102 0.90 2.42 13.38
C VAL A 102 0.38 1.38 14.38
N ASP A 103 -0.46 0.45 13.94
CA ASP A 103 -1.03 -0.59 14.79
C ASP A 103 0.05 -1.48 15.40
N THR A 104 1.03 -1.89 14.58
CA THR A 104 2.15 -2.73 15.03
C THR A 104 3.02 -1.98 16.05
N LYS A 105 3.26 -0.69 15.83
CA LYS A 105 4.02 0.15 16.77
C LYS A 105 3.30 0.30 18.11
N HIS A 106 1.99 0.55 18.08
CA HIS A 106 1.17 0.60 19.30
C HIS A 106 1.17 -0.73 20.03
N TYR A 107 1.05 -1.84 19.29
CA TYR A 107 1.13 -3.18 19.86
C TYR A 107 2.47 -3.40 20.57
N ILE A 108 3.59 -3.11 19.92
CA ILE A 108 4.94 -3.26 20.51
C ILE A 108 5.08 -2.38 21.76
N ASN A 109 4.71 -1.11 21.69
CA ASN A 109 4.77 -0.21 22.84
C ASN A 109 3.95 -0.72 24.02
N SER A 110 2.73 -1.23 23.77
CA SER A 110 1.89 -1.81 24.83
C SER A 110 2.56 -3.01 25.52
N GLN A 111 3.31 -3.84 24.77
CA GLN A 111 4.05 -4.96 25.35
C GLN A 111 5.26 -4.47 26.15
N CYS A 112 5.97 -3.44 25.67
CA CYS A 112 7.06 -2.81 26.40
C CYS A 112 6.60 -2.18 27.72
N ASP A 113 5.46 -1.49 27.73
CA ASP A 113 4.90 -0.87 28.92
C ASP A 113 4.50 -1.92 29.96
N ARG A 114 3.88 -3.01 29.51
CA ARG A 114 3.52 -4.15 30.35
C ARG A 114 4.75 -4.80 30.99
N LEU A 115 5.83 -4.99 30.23
CA LEU A 115 7.09 -5.52 30.76
C LEU A 115 7.72 -4.55 31.77
N SER A 116 7.76 -3.25 31.44
CA SER A 116 8.32 -2.20 32.30
C SER A 116 7.60 -2.10 33.64
N GLY A 117 6.27 -2.23 33.64
CA GLY A 117 5.47 -2.33 34.85
C GLY A 117 5.90 -3.51 35.73
N GLY A 118 6.10 -4.69 35.13
CA GLY A 118 6.59 -5.88 35.84
C GLY A 118 7.94 -5.66 36.53
N PHE A 119 8.91 -5.06 35.83
CA PHE A 119 10.22 -4.73 36.40
C PHE A 119 10.15 -3.73 37.56
N LEU A 120 9.25 -2.75 37.51
CA LEU A 120 9.04 -1.79 38.61
C LEU A 120 8.39 -2.46 39.82
N PHE A 121 7.40 -3.32 39.61
CA PHE A 121 6.78 -4.08 40.70
C PHE A 121 7.77 -5.01 41.40
N GLU A 122 8.62 -5.71 40.64
CA GLU A 122 9.64 -6.60 41.20
C GLU A 122 10.69 -5.81 42.01
N ASN A 123 11.18 -4.67 41.49
CA ASN A 123 12.12 -3.81 42.22
C ASN A 123 11.52 -3.21 43.51
N ILE A 124 10.25 -2.79 43.49
CA ILE A 124 9.56 -2.29 44.68
C ILE A 124 9.38 -3.42 45.71
N PHE A 125 8.99 -4.62 45.27
CA PHE A 125 8.79 -5.77 46.14
C PHE A 125 10.11 -6.23 46.79
N LEU A 126 11.20 -6.31 46.01
CA LEU A 126 12.55 -6.59 46.53
C LEU A 126 13.03 -5.50 47.49
N SER A 127 12.78 -4.22 47.19
CA SER A 127 13.16 -3.11 48.07
C SER A 127 12.41 -3.12 49.41
N ILE A 128 11.14 -3.54 49.42
CA ILE A 128 10.35 -3.71 50.65
C ILE A 128 10.85 -4.93 51.45
N ILE A 129 11.16 -6.04 50.79
CA ILE A 129 11.68 -7.25 51.46
C ILE A 129 13.07 -7.03 52.06
N ILE A 130 13.97 -6.31 51.39
CA ILE A 130 15.33 -6.05 51.87
C ILE A 130 15.36 -5.01 53.02
N ARG A 131 14.30 -4.19 53.16
CA ARG A 131 14.16 -3.21 54.26
C ARG A 131 13.44 -3.75 55.51
N LEU A 132 12.98 -5.00 55.49
CA LEU A 132 12.45 -5.74 56.65
C LEU A 132 13.54 -6.63 57.24
#